data_AF-A0A8J4E4J6-F1
#
_entry.id   AF-A0A8J4E4J6-F1
#
_cell.length_a   1.000
_cell.length_b   1.000
_cell.length_c   1.000
_cell.angle_alpha   90.00
_cell.angle_beta   90.00
_cell.angle_gamma   90.00
#
_symmetry.space_group_name_H-M   'P 1'
#
loop_
_entity.id
_entity.type
_entity.pdbx_description
1 polymer ?
#
loop_
_entity_poly.entity_id
_entity_poly.type
_entity_poly.pdbx_seq_one_letter_code
_entity_poly.pdbx_strand_id
1 'polypeptide(L)'
;MADRDLKLNSLSRYSKESPLLILEEHGHCEVPAGCGGVVLRWRDPRAGVPLVLRMYVEGEGTLLLDGQSPPAARSIVPFGGHVLGLVVSGFDPAYLVLMVTAVDEPPARSRPERGAAFRLVTAADGTWRYTVDRPADDGWLHPGFDDGDWLEMAARPDRRPPEDPDRDYARYRVDGLAEAGAVGLGVELNVPRVWIRREFTL
;
A
#
# COMPACT_ATOMS: atom_id res chain seq x y z
N MET A 1 39.58 43.04 -7.15
CA MET A 1 38.33 42.75 -6.40
C MET A 1 37.32 42.09 -7.34
N ALA A 2 37.52 40.83 -7.74
CA ALA A 2 36.70 40.24 -8.82
C ALA A 2 36.39 38.74 -8.69
N ASP A 3 36.56 38.10 -7.52
CA ASP A 3 36.44 36.62 -7.47
C ASP A 3 35.80 36.06 -6.19
N ARG A 4 35.13 36.91 -5.39
CA ARG A 4 34.50 36.51 -4.12
C ARG A 4 32.96 36.47 -4.13
N ASP A 5 32.31 36.92 -5.20
CA ASP A 5 30.86 37.20 -5.16
C ASP A 5 29.93 36.10 -5.71
N LEU A 6 30.44 34.95 -6.18
CA LEU A 6 29.60 33.90 -6.78
C LEU A 6 29.81 32.48 -6.21
N LYS A 7 30.32 32.36 -4.98
CA LYS A 7 30.37 31.06 -4.25
C LYS A 7 29.13 30.75 -3.40
N LEU A 8 27.99 31.40 -3.69
CA LEU A 8 26.78 31.30 -2.87
C LEU A 8 26.02 29.97 -3.02
N ASN A 9 26.42 29.07 -3.94
CA ASN A 9 25.75 27.79 -4.19
C ASN A 9 26.75 26.63 -4.39
N SER A 10 27.82 26.54 -3.61
CA SER A 10 28.64 25.32 -3.64
C SER A 10 27.86 24.17 -2.98
N LEU A 11 27.37 23.21 -3.79
CA LEU A 11 26.60 22.02 -3.38
C LEU A 11 27.28 21.19 -2.27
N SER A 12 28.60 21.33 -2.10
CA SER A 12 29.37 20.69 -1.03
C SER A 12 28.95 21.10 0.39
N ARG A 13 28.20 22.19 0.57
CA ARG A 13 27.71 22.62 1.90
C ARG A 13 26.50 21.84 2.42
N TYR A 14 25.89 21.00 1.59
CA TYR A 14 24.64 20.31 1.95
C TYR A 14 24.76 18.79 1.92
N SER A 15 25.91 18.24 2.31
CA SER A 15 25.95 16.81 2.68
C SER A 15 25.41 16.63 4.09
N LYS A 16 24.46 15.71 4.25
CA LYS A 16 23.91 15.29 5.53
C LYS A 16 24.06 13.78 5.60
N GLU A 17 24.81 13.31 6.58
CA GLU A 17 25.09 11.89 6.79
C GLU A 17 24.79 11.51 8.25
N SER A 18 24.34 10.29 8.47
CA SER A 18 24.08 9.74 9.79
C SER A 18 24.46 8.25 9.78
N PRO A 19 25.16 7.75 10.81
CA PRO A 19 25.46 6.32 10.92
C PRO A 19 24.24 5.49 11.35
N LEU A 20 23.17 6.14 11.83
CA LEU A 20 21.98 5.46 12.38
C LEU A 20 20.74 5.64 11.52
N LEU A 21 20.67 6.72 10.74
CA LEU A 21 19.47 7.10 10.01
C LEU A 21 19.73 7.07 8.51
N ILE A 22 18.69 6.75 7.75
CA ILE A 22 18.71 6.78 6.29
C ILE A 22 18.05 8.07 5.84
N LEU A 23 18.75 8.89 5.06
CA LEU A 23 18.15 10.05 4.41
C LEU A 23 17.42 9.55 3.17
N GLU A 24 16.11 9.75 3.11
CA GLU A 24 15.30 9.35 1.96
C GLU A 24 14.43 10.48 1.46
N GLU A 25 14.04 10.38 0.19
CA GLU A 25 13.03 11.22 -0.42
C GLU A 25 11.65 10.86 0.14
N HIS A 26 10.99 11.87 0.70
CA HIS A 26 9.66 11.75 1.29
C HIS A 26 8.57 12.20 0.32
N GLY A 27 8.84 13.22 -0.49
CA GLY A 27 7.90 13.77 -1.45
C GLY A 27 8.46 14.98 -2.18
N HIS A 28 7.57 15.67 -2.89
CA HIS A 28 7.90 16.90 -3.62
C HIS A 28 7.00 18.03 -3.13
N CYS A 29 7.55 19.24 -3.04
CA CYS A 29 6.72 20.42 -2.92
C CYS A 29 6.43 20.95 -4.33
N GLU A 30 5.15 20.99 -4.71
CA GLU A 30 4.71 21.84 -5.81
C GLU A 30 4.71 23.29 -5.30
N VAL A 31 5.68 24.08 -5.77
CA VAL A 31 5.71 25.52 -5.52
C VAL A 31 5.13 26.23 -6.75
N PRO A 32 4.24 27.23 -6.62
CA PRO A 32 3.51 27.85 -7.73
C PRO A 32 4.36 28.47 -8.87
N ALA A 33 5.69 28.47 -8.77
CA ALA A 33 6.62 29.14 -9.69
C ALA A 33 7.70 28.21 -10.29
N GLY A 34 7.50 26.88 -10.28
CA GLY A 34 8.37 25.96 -11.05
C GLY A 34 9.72 25.61 -10.40
N CYS A 35 9.94 25.94 -9.14
CA CYS A 35 11.08 25.46 -8.37
C CYS A 35 10.73 24.13 -7.68
N GLY A 36 10.69 23.02 -8.45
CA GLY A 36 10.43 21.69 -7.91
C GLY A 36 11.50 21.29 -6.88
N GLY A 37 11.11 21.27 -5.60
CA GLY A 37 11.96 20.85 -4.49
C GLY A 37 11.65 19.41 -4.07
N VAL A 38 12.66 18.69 -3.59
CA VAL A 38 12.49 17.38 -2.96
C VAL A 38 12.48 17.57 -1.44
N VAL A 39 11.48 17.01 -0.78
CA VAL A 39 11.43 16.91 0.67
C VAL A 39 12.19 15.66 1.08
N LEU A 40 13.29 15.83 1.80
CA LEU A 40 14.05 14.73 2.39
C LEU A 40 13.63 14.51 3.84
N ARG A 41 13.57 13.26 4.28
CA ARG A 41 13.37 12.89 5.69
C ARG A 41 14.45 11.92 6.16
N TRP A 42 14.81 12.03 7.43
CA TRP A 42 15.57 10.99 8.11
C TRP A 42 14.62 9.88 8.54
N ARG A 43 14.99 8.63 8.24
CA ARG A 43 14.28 7.42 8.67
C ARG A 43 15.16 6.62 9.62
N ASP A 44 14.58 6.18 10.73
CA ASP A 44 15.17 5.14 11.56
C ASP A 44 14.86 3.76 10.96
N PRO A 45 15.86 3.01 10.46
CA PRO A 45 15.63 1.67 9.92
C PRO A 45 15.17 0.65 10.96
N ARG A 46 15.30 0.95 12.26
CA ARG A 46 14.84 0.08 13.36
C ARG A 46 13.38 0.31 13.71
N ALA A 47 12.79 1.43 13.29
CA ALA A 47 11.41 1.76 13.57
C ALA A 47 10.41 0.97 12.70
N GLY A 48 10.87 0.32 11.63
CA GLY A 48 10.03 -0.49 10.75
C GLY A 48 10.42 -0.47 9.28
N VAL A 49 9.54 -1.02 8.46
CA VAL A 49 9.67 -1.17 7.01
C VAL A 49 8.76 -0.16 6.29
N PRO A 50 9.26 0.60 5.31
CA PRO A 50 8.44 1.51 4.52
C PRO A 50 7.65 0.75 3.46
N LEU A 51 6.42 0.35 3.76
CA LEU A 51 5.57 -0.37 2.81
C LEU A 51 4.89 0.59 1.84
N VAL A 52 5.07 0.36 0.55
CA VAL A 52 4.27 0.96 -0.51
C VAL A 52 3.06 0.06 -0.76
N LEU A 53 1.88 0.55 -0.38
CA LEU A 53 0.60 -0.13 -0.58
C LEU A 53 -0.03 0.33 -1.88
N ARG A 54 -0.31 -0.62 -2.78
CA ARG A 54 -1.09 -0.41 -3.99
C ARG A 54 -2.30 -1.33 -3.93
N MET A 55 -3.47 -0.81 -4.27
CA MET A 55 -4.71 -1.61 -4.22
C MET A 55 -5.69 -1.24 -5.31
N TYR A 56 -6.41 -2.25 -5.78
CA TYR A 56 -7.66 -2.11 -6.50
C TYR A 56 -8.78 -2.69 -5.64
N VAL A 57 -9.89 -1.96 -5.56
CA VAL A 57 -11.12 -2.42 -4.95
C VAL A 57 -12.25 -2.11 -5.90
N GLU A 58 -13.15 -3.06 -6.12
CA GLU A 58 -14.41 -2.83 -6.81
C GLU A 58 -15.40 -2.16 -5.85
N GLY A 59 -15.96 -1.02 -6.24
CA GLY A 59 -16.87 -0.23 -5.40
C GLY A 59 -16.16 0.71 -4.41
N GLU A 60 -16.81 0.96 -3.28
CA GLU A 60 -16.29 1.80 -2.20
C GLU A 60 -15.49 0.96 -1.21
N GLY A 61 -14.24 1.36 -0.93
CA GLY A 61 -13.34 0.64 -0.03
C GLY A 61 -12.69 1.56 1.01
N THR A 62 -12.72 1.15 2.27
CA THR A 62 -11.91 1.75 3.34
C THR A 62 -10.78 0.80 3.73
N LEU A 63 -9.53 1.25 3.63
CA LEU A 63 -8.34 0.50 4.05
C LEU A 63 -7.93 0.90 5.46
N LEU A 64 -7.65 -0.09 6.29
CA LEU A 64 -7.17 0.04 7.67
C LEU A 64 -5.92 -0.83 7.85
N LEU A 65 -4.91 -0.28 8.51
CA LEU A 65 -3.73 -0.99 8.98
C LEU A 65 -3.73 -0.91 10.51
N ASP A 66 -3.81 -2.05 11.18
CA ASP A 66 -3.92 -2.16 12.65
C ASP A 66 -5.02 -1.26 13.24
N GLY A 67 -6.14 -1.16 12.51
CA GLY A 67 -7.31 -0.38 12.89
C GLY A 67 -7.26 1.11 12.55
N GLN A 68 -6.19 1.59 11.91
CA GLN A 68 -6.03 3.00 11.55
C GLN A 68 -5.97 3.18 10.03
N SER A 69 -6.50 4.29 9.53
CA SER A 69 -6.29 4.65 8.13
C SER A 69 -4.81 4.96 7.89
N PRO A 70 -4.14 4.31 6.91
CA PRO A 70 -2.74 4.61 6.63
C PRO A 70 -2.57 6.10 6.29
N PRO A 71 -1.65 6.82 6.93
CA PRO A 71 -1.49 8.26 6.73
C PRO A 71 -0.99 8.61 5.32
N ALA A 72 -0.42 7.64 4.61
CA ALA A 72 0.05 7.76 3.24
C ALA A 72 0.13 6.39 2.56
N ALA A 73 0.19 6.39 1.23
CA ALA A 73 0.44 5.17 0.43
C ALA A 73 1.78 4.49 0.77
N ARG A 74 2.76 5.25 1.28
CA ARG A 74 4.04 4.74 1.79
C ARG A 74 4.12 4.95 3.30
N SER A 75 3.67 3.95 4.06
CA SER A 75 3.64 3.99 5.53
C SER A 75 4.83 3.24 6.13
N ILE A 76 5.40 3.75 7.22
CA ILE A 76 6.39 3.00 8.00
C ILE A 76 5.62 2.08 8.93
N VAL A 77 5.73 0.77 8.69
CA VAL A 77 5.07 -0.26 9.48
C VAL A 77 6.12 -0.88 10.41
N PRO A 78 5.91 -0.90 11.74
CA PRO A 78 6.84 -1.51 12.68
C PRO A 78 7.16 -2.98 12.36
N PHE A 79 8.17 -3.56 13.00
CA PHE A 79 8.37 -5.01 12.95
C PHE A 79 7.36 -5.73 13.85
N GLY A 80 6.96 -6.95 13.49
CA GLY A 80 5.99 -7.74 14.25
C GLY A 80 4.74 -8.13 13.46
N GLY A 81 3.70 -8.55 14.17
CA GLY A 81 2.41 -8.96 13.58
C GLY A 81 1.51 -7.75 13.31
N HIS A 82 0.88 -7.74 12.14
CA HIS A 82 0.05 -6.65 11.64
C HIS A 82 -1.20 -7.19 10.93
N VAL A 83 -2.22 -6.35 10.81
CA VAL A 83 -3.46 -6.69 10.11
C VAL A 83 -3.81 -5.61 9.10
N LEU A 84 -4.02 -6.03 7.85
CA LEU A 84 -4.76 -5.25 6.86
C LEU A 84 -6.24 -5.57 6.98
N GLY A 85 -7.03 -4.56 7.32
CA GLY A 85 -8.49 -4.61 7.32
C GLY A 85 -9.05 -3.80 6.17
N LEU A 86 -10.08 -4.31 5.50
CA LEU A 86 -10.83 -3.57 4.50
C LEU A 86 -12.33 -3.68 4.75
N VAL A 87 -13.04 -2.57 4.54
CA VAL A 87 -14.50 -2.56 4.46
C VAL A 87 -14.86 -2.18 3.04
N VAL A 88 -15.51 -3.08 2.31
CA VAL A 88 -15.84 -2.90 0.90
C VAL A 88 -17.34 -2.98 0.70
N SER A 89 -17.92 -2.06 -0.07
CA SER A 89 -19.34 -2.05 -0.44
C SER A 89 -19.58 -1.62 -1.87
N GLY A 90 -20.75 -1.96 -2.41
CA GLY A 90 -21.15 -1.57 -3.77
C GLY A 90 -20.40 -2.31 -4.89
N PHE A 91 -19.87 -3.49 -4.58
CA PHE A 91 -19.25 -4.39 -5.57
C PHE A 91 -20.29 -5.32 -6.19
N ASP A 92 -19.96 -5.90 -7.34
CA ASP A 92 -20.73 -6.99 -7.95
C ASP A 92 -19.96 -8.32 -7.74
N PRO A 93 -20.56 -9.31 -7.04
CA PRO A 93 -19.90 -10.57 -6.68
C PRO A 93 -19.53 -11.44 -7.90
N ALA A 94 -20.04 -11.13 -9.10
CA ALA A 94 -19.65 -11.82 -10.33
C ALA A 94 -18.20 -11.51 -10.74
N TYR A 95 -17.60 -10.44 -10.22
CA TYR A 95 -16.28 -9.95 -10.60
C TYR A 95 -15.29 -9.97 -9.45
N LEU A 96 -14.02 -9.67 -9.75
CA LEU A 96 -12.99 -9.46 -8.75
C LEU A 96 -13.33 -8.25 -7.87
N VAL A 97 -13.12 -8.40 -6.56
CA VAL A 97 -13.43 -7.40 -5.54
C VAL A 97 -12.15 -6.72 -5.06
N LEU A 98 -11.04 -7.45 -4.94
CA LEU A 98 -9.82 -6.96 -4.30
C LEU A 98 -8.55 -7.44 -5.02
N MET A 99 -7.61 -6.52 -5.22
CA MET A 99 -6.20 -6.81 -5.47
C MET A 99 -5.34 -5.89 -4.62
N VAL A 100 -4.31 -6.44 -3.96
CA VAL A 100 -3.39 -5.65 -3.12
C VAL A 100 -1.96 -6.09 -3.37
N THR A 101 -1.06 -5.13 -3.40
CA THR A 101 0.37 -5.37 -3.14
C THR A 101 0.86 -4.44 -2.03
N ALA A 102 1.70 -4.97 -1.16
CA ALA A 102 2.48 -4.21 -0.19
C ALA A 102 3.94 -4.63 -0.34
N VAL A 103 4.82 -3.71 -0.68
CA VAL A 103 6.24 -4.00 -0.91
C VAL A 103 7.13 -3.05 -0.12
N ASP A 104 8.21 -3.58 0.43
CA ASP A 104 9.35 -2.78 0.86
C ASP A 104 10.10 -2.29 -0.39
N GLU A 105 9.61 -1.20 -0.98
CA GLU A 105 10.24 -0.62 -2.15
C GLU A 105 11.33 0.38 -1.71
N PRO A 106 12.61 0.12 -2.02
CA PRO A 106 13.64 1.10 -1.80
C PRO A 106 13.37 2.32 -2.70
N PRO A 107 13.78 3.53 -2.29
CA PRO A 107 13.69 4.70 -3.16
C PRO A 107 14.31 4.40 -4.53
N ALA A 108 13.71 4.88 -5.62
CA ALA A 108 14.15 4.60 -7.00
C ALA A 108 15.63 4.95 -7.31
N ARG A 109 16.29 5.73 -6.43
CA ARG A 109 17.72 6.11 -6.52
C ARG A 109 18.65 5.33 -5.59
N SER A 110 18.12 4.44 -4.76
CA SER A 110 18.90 3.57 -3.90
C SER A 110 19.41 2.37 -4.70
N ARG A 111 20.67 1.98 -4.48
CA ARG A 111 21.36 0.91 -5.22
C ARG A 111 20.47 -0.36 -5.32
N PRO A 112 20.31 -0.95 -6.51
CA PRO A 112 19.39 -2.06 -6.78
C PRO A 112 19.78 -3.42 -6.17
N GLU A 113 20.82 -3.48 -5.33
CA GLU A 113 21.41 -4.74 -4.88
C GLU A 113 20.65 -5.42 -3.74
N ARG A 114 19.71 -4.74 -3.08
CA ARG A 114 18.80 -5.38 -2.12
C ARG A 114 17.45 -5.59 -2.77
N GLY A 115 17.10 -6.85 -3.04
CA GLY A 115 15.72 -7.22 -3.31
C GLY A 115 14.79 -6.76 -2.18
N ALA A 116 13.50 -6.60 -2.48
CA ALA A 116 12.50 -6.22 -1.47
C ALA A 116 12.58 -7.18 -0.28
N ALA A 117 12.77 -6.64 0.92
CA ALA A 117 12.89 -7.46 2.13
C ALA A 117 11.54 -8.10 2.51
N PHE A 118 10.44 -7.47 2.10
CA PHE A 118 9.09 -7.94 2.34
C PHE A 118 8.19 -7.71 1.13
N ARG A 119 7.30 -8.66 0.88
CA ARG A 119 6.25 -8.58 -0.13
C ARG A 119 5.00 -9.30 0.36
N LEU A 120 3.88 -8.58 0.33
CA LEU A 120 2.53 -9.12 0.50
C LEU A 120 1.74 -8.87 -0.77
N VAL A 121 1.01 -9.87 -1.22
CA VAL A 121 0.14 -9.80 -2.40
C VAL A 121 -1.19 -10.49 -2.08
N THR A 122 -2.24 -10.12 -2.81
CA THR A 122 -3.44 -10.95 -2.85
C THR A 122 -3.13 -12.26 -3.57
N ALA A 123 -3.43 -13.37 -2.92
CA ALA A 123 -3.30 -14.73 -3.44
C ALA A 123 -4.50 -15.54 -2.96
N ALA A 124 -4.98 -16.49 -3.77
CA ALA A 124 -6.07 -17.38 -3.41
C ALA A 124 -5.53 -18.57 -2.60
N ASP A 125 -4.91 -18.28 -1.46
CA ASP A 125 -4.21 -19.21 -0.59
C ASP A 125 -4.91 -19.37 0.79
N GLY A 126 -6.14 -18.88 0.90
CA GLY A 126 -6.93 -18.90 2.14
C GLY A 126 -6.51 -17.86 3.19
N THR A 127 -5.42 -17.11 2.94
CA THR A 127 -4.93 -16.14 3.93
C THR A 127 -5.70 -14.83 3.96
N TRP A 128 -6.44 -14.56 2.89
CA TRP A 128 -7.39 -13.45 2.80
C TRP A 128 -8.78 -13.98 3.16
N ARG A 129 -9.32 -13.48 4.27
CA ARG A 129 -10.60 -13.94 4.80
C ARG A 129 -11.59 -12.80 4.87
N TYR A 130 -12.88 -13.11 4.78
CA TYR A 130 -13.94 -12.12 4.86
C TYR A 130 -15.15 -12.63 5.63
N THR A 131 -15.91 -11.68 6.16
CA THR A 131 -17.25 -11.92 6.71
C THR A 131 -18.25 -10.93 6.11
N VAL A 132 -19.51 -11.35 6.09
CA VAL A 132 -20.67 -10.53 5.69
C VAL A 132 -21.41 -9.97 6.90
N ASP A 133 -21.14 -10.53 8.08
CA ASP A 133 -21.67 -10.05 9.35
C ASP A 133 -20.74 -8.97 9.88
N ARG A 134 -21.31 -7.83 10.26
CA ARG A 134 -20.55 -6.74 10.84
C ARG A 134 -19.85 -7.23 12.12
N PRO A 135 -18.51 -7.13 12.23
CA PRO A 135 -17.80 -7.42 13.47
C PRO A 135 -18.34 -6.56 14.64
N ALA A 136 -18.39 -7.16 15.83
CA ALA A 136 -19.00 -6.52 17.01
C ALA A 136 -18.24 -5.26 17.47
N ASP A 137 -16.93 -5.28 17.32
CA ASP A 137 -16.00 -4.20 17.68
C ASP A 137 -14.82 -4.19 16.70
N ASP A 138 -13.78 -3.39 16.99
CA ASP A 138 -12.57 -3.27 16.17
C ASP A 138 -11.52 -4.35 16.47
N GLY A 139 -11.81 -5.34 17.31
CA GLY A 139 -10.89 -6.43 17.68
C GLY A 139 -10.37 -7.22 16.48
N TRP A 140 -11.16 -7.33 15.41
CA TRP A 140 -10.78 -7.99 14.15
C TRP A 140 -9.63 -7.29 13.41
N LEU A 141 -9.35 -6.02 13.73
CA LEU A 141 -8.27 -5.22 13.15
C LEU A 141 -6.93 -5.43 13.87
N HIS A 142 -6.85 -6.38 14.81
CA HIS A 142 -5.65 -6.66 15.58
C HIS A 142 -5.14 -8.10 15.37
N PRO A 143 -3.82 -8.33 15.50
CA PRO A 143 -3.25 -9.67 15.45
C PRO A 143 -3.85 -10.60 16.50
N GLY A 144 -3.99 -11.88 16.17
CA GLY A 144 -4.52 -12.90 17.08
C GLY A 144 -6.04 -12.90 17.27
N PHE A 145 -6.78 -12.10 16.51
CA PHE A 145 -8.23 -12.24 16.40
C PHE A 145 -8.59 -13.60 15.77
N ASP A 146 -9.58 -14.28 16.34
CA ASP A 146 -10.09 -15.53 15.80
C ASP A 146 -11.03 -15.27 14.62
N ASP A 147 -10.51 -15.41 13.40
CA ASP A 147 -11.28 -15.37 12.16
C ASP A 147 -11.61 -16.77 11.64
N GLY A 148 -11.54 -17.82 12.47
CA GLY A 148 -11.77 -19.22 12.12
C GLY A 148 -13.05 -19.48 11.34
N ASP A 149 -14.11 -18.74 11.65
CA ASP A 149 -15.43 -18.85 11.01
C ASP A 149 -15.60 -17.93 9.78
N TRP A 150 -14.59 -17.13 9.43
CA TRP A 150 -14.64 -16.26 8.26
C TRP A 150 -14.38 -17.05 6.98
N LEU A 151 -15.05 -16.66 5.91
CA LEU A 151 -14.94 -17.29 4.61
C LEU A 151 -13.61 -16.91 3.94
N GLU A 152 -13.03 -17.83 3.20
CA GLU A 152 -11.84 -17.54 2.39
C GLU A 152 -12.23 -16.82 1.09
N MET A 153 -11.43 -15.84 0.69
CA MET A 153 -11.60 -15.22 -0.62
C MET A 153 -11.08 -16.14 -1.73
N ALA A 154 -11.81 -16.22 -2.84
CA ALA A 154 -11.48 -17.08 -3.97
C ALA A 154 -10.90 -16.26 -5.14
N ALA A 155 -10.08 -16.90 -5.98
CA ALA A 155 -9.59 -16.28 -7.21
C ALA A 155 -10.75 -15.89 -8.14
N ARG A 156 -10.75 -14.64 -8.60
CA ARG A 156 -11.67 -14.11 -9.61
C ARG A 156 -10.86 -13.33 -10.64
N PRO A 157 -10.74 -13.82 -11.89
CA PRO A 157 -9.90 -13.17 -12.89
C PRO A 157 -10.58 -11.95 -13.53
N ASP A 158 -11.92 -11.95 -13.58
CA ASP A 158 -12.66 -10.98 -14.37
C ASP A 158 -12.98 -9.73 -13.58
N ARG A 159 -12.65 -8.58 -14.16
CA ARG A 159 -13.06 -7.26 -13.68
C ARG A 159 -14.42 -6.89 -14.27
N ARG A 160 -15.20 -6.09 -13.53
CA ARG A 160 -16.41 -5.48 -14.06
C ARG A 160 -16.10 -4.63 -15.30
N PRO A 161 -16.78 -4.83 -16.43
CA PRO A 161 -16.62 -3.98 -17.60
C PRO A 161 -16.80 -2.49 -17.22
N PRO A 162 -15.94 -1.58 -17.70
CA PRO A 162 -16.07 -0.17 -17.40
C PRO A 162 -17.36 0.38 -18.02
N GLU A 163 -17.98 1.37 -17.37
CA GLU A 163 -19.16 2.06 -17.92
C GLU A 163 -18.83 2.80 -19.23
N ASP A 164 -17.62 3.37 -19.31
CA ASP A 164 -17.06 4.01 -20.51
C ASP A 164 -15.77 3.28 -20.93
N PRO A 165 -15.80 2.47 -22.01
CA PRO A 165 -14.64 1.75 -22.51
C PRO A 165 -13.45 2.64 -22.90
N ASP A 166 -13.68 3.89 -23.27
CA ASP A 166 -12.62 4.83 -23.65
C ASP A 166 -11.91 5.44 -22.43
N ARG A 167 -12.47 5.28 -21.22
CA ARG A 167 -11.97 5.87 -19.97
C ARG A 167 -11.75 4.85 -18.87
N ASP A 168 -11.01 3.81 -19.20
CA ASP A 168 -10.75 2.70 -18.31
C ASP A 168 -9.54 2.92 -17.38
N TYR A 169 -9.69 3.81 -16.41
CA TYR A 169 -8.63 4.10 -15.42
C TYR A 169 -8.27 2.89 -14.54
N ALA A 170 -9.21 1.96 -14.35
CA ALA A 170 -9.03 0.77 -13.54
C ALA A 170 -8.03 -0.20 -14.18
N ARG A 171 -8.06 -0.34 -15.51
CA ARG A 171 -7.20 -1.26 -16.24
C ARG A 171 -5.72 -1.09 -15.91
N TYR A 172 -5.20 0.13 -16.00
CA TYR A 172 -3.78 0.37 -15.70
C TYR A 172 -3.40 -0.07 -14.28
N ARG A 173 -4.29 0.14 -13.31
CA ARG A 173 -4.07 -0.25 -11.91
C ARG A 173 -4.09 -1.77 -11.74
N VAL A 174 -5.07 -2.44 -12.34
CA VAL A 174 -5.21 -3.90 -12.30
C VAL A 174 -4.04 -4.58 -12.98
N ASP A 175 -3.66 -4.13 -14.19
CA ASP A 175 -2.52 -4.66 -14.94
C ASP A 175 -1.23 -4.52 -14.13
N GLY A 176 -0.97 -3.34 -13.55
CA GLY A 176 0.21 -3.12 -12.70
C GLY A 176 0.23 -3.96 -11.41
N LEU A 177 -0.94 -4.29 -10.83
CA LEU A 177 -1.03 -5.20 -9.70
C LEU A 177 -0.78 -6.66 -10.12
N ALA A 178 -1.31 -7.07 -11.26
CA ALA A 178 -1.10 -8.41 -11.83
C ALA A 178 0.37 -8.65 -12.22
N GLU A 179 1.03 -7.67 -12.85
CA GLU A 179 2.48 -7.68 -13.11
C GLU A 179 3.29 -7.78 -11.82
N ALA A 180 2.80 -7.12 -10.77
CA ALA A 180 3.32 -7.25 -9.41
C ALA A 180 2.83 -8.52 -8.69
N GLY A 181 2.38 -9.54 -9.41
CA GLY A 181 2.06 -10.89 -8.91
C GLY A 181 0.81 -10.99 -8.04
N ALA A 182 -0.01 -9.94 -7.97
CA ALA A 182 -1.28 -9.99 -7.25
C ALA A 182 -2.32 -10.77 -8.07
N VAL A 183 -3.13 -11.56 -7.37
CA VAL A 183 -4.27 -12.28 -7.93
C VAL A 183 -5.55 -11.52 -7.57
N GLY A 184 -6.47 -11.39 -8.53
CA GLY A 184 -7.81 -10.89 -8.29
C GLY A 184 -8.57 -11.83 -7.35
N LEU A 185 -9.05 -11.28 -6.23
CA LEU A 185 -9.85 -12.02 -5.26
C LEU A 185 -11.29 -11.51 -5.28
N GLY A 186 -12.24 -12.40 -5.14
CA GLY A 186 -13.65 -12.06 -4.96
C GLY A 186 -14.30 -12.83 -3.83
N VAL A 187 -15.58 -12.55 -3.64
CA VAL A 187 -16.44 -13.17 -2.63
C VAL A 187 -17.53 -13.99 -3.34
N GLU A 188 -18.06 -15.01 -2.69
CA GLU A 188 -19.07 -15.89 -3.29
C GLU A 188 -20.51 -15.39 -3.03
N LEU A 189 -20.68 -14.55 -2.01
CA LEU A 189 -21.97 -14.11 -1.53
C LEU A 189 -22.40 -12.81 -2.18
N ASN A 190 -23.66 -12.74 -2.61
CA ASN A 190 -24.28 -11.53 -3.11
C ASN A 190 -24.78 -10.66 -1.95
N VAL A 191 -23.88 -9.87 -1.40
CA VAL A 191 -24.14 -8.98 -0.26
C VAL A 191 -23.66 -7.55 -0.56
N PRO A 192 -24.28 -6.52 0.04
CA PRO A 192 -23.93 -5.14 -0.26
C PRO A 192 -22.60 -4.69 0.34
N ARG A 193 -22.05 -5.43 1.32
CA ARG A 193 -20.85 -5.08 2.08
C ARG A 193 -20.14 -6.32 2.61
N VAL A 194 -18.81 -6.26 2.66
CA VAL A 194 -17.95 -7.26 3.31
C VAL A 194 -16.87 -6.60 4.16
N TRP A 195 -16.43 -7.31 5.21
CA TRP A 195 -15.26 -6.99 6.00
C TRP A 195 -14.18 -8.01 5.67
N ILE A 196 -13.03 -7.55 5.20
CA ILE A 196 -11.93 -8.38 4.71
C ILE A 196 -10.74 -8.18 5.64
N ARG A 197 -10.06 -9.27 5.99
CA ARG A 197 -8.92 -9.29 6.90
C ARG A 197 -7.76 -10.08 6.29
N ARG A 198 -6.54 -9.59 6.49
CA ARG A 198 -5.28 -10.31 6.25
C ARG A 198 -4.28 -9.98 7.36
N GLU A 199 -3.93 -10.98 8.16
CA GLU A 199 -2.80 -10.88 9.10
C GLU A 199 -1.47 -11.13 8.38
N PHE A 200 -0.39 -10.44 8.76
CA PHE A 200 0.95 -10.64 8.20
C PHE A 200 2.04 -10.29 9.22
N THR A 201 3.30 -10.62 8.92
CA THR A 201 4.44 -10.34 9.81
C THR A 201 5.59 -9.70 9.05
N LEU A 202 6.19 -8.69 9.65
CA LEU A 202 7.38 -7.97 9.16
C LEU A 202 8.64 -8.32 9.94
#